data_AF-X0QRW0-F1
#
_entry.id   AF-X0QRW0-F1
#
_cell.length_a   1.000
_cell.length_b   1.000
_cell.length_c   1.000
_cell.angle_alpha   90.00
_cell.angle_beta   90.00
_cell.angle_gamma   90.00
#
_symmetry.space_group_name_H-M   'P 1'
#
loop_
_entity.id
_entity.type
_entity.pdbx_description
1 polymer ?
#
loop_
_entity_poly.entity_id
_entity_poly.type
_entity_poly.pdbx_seq_one_letter_code
_entity_poly.pdbx_strand_id
1 'polypeptide(L)'
;MTTTNSDIPSVLQRIVATKVEEVKAAREALSLEDLQAQVAADDKPRRGFAAALRAAALKKTVSVSLLRLKKASPSKGIINHNFTPALFAQQYEQAGASCLSVLTDRDYFQGDDSYLIQAANTSSLPILRKDFMIDVYQIYQSYLMGADCILLIMACDDAQVQELHALSIELGMDVLIEVHTKSELKRALQLPSSAHNIYGINNRDLNTFDVDLQTTLDLKNILNDALATDSAEQKPLIVTESGIHSSDDICLMLSNDIQHFLIGEQFMKTDHPGQALQSLLAGVAADG
;
A
#
# COMPACT_ATOMS: atom_id res chain seq x y z
N MET A 1 -20.08 -14.51 -21.69
CA MET A 1 -21.05 -13.56 -21.10
C MET A 1 -20.43 -13.09 -19.80
N THR A 2 -19.82 -11.91 -19.81
CA THR A 2 -19.17 -11.29 -18.65
C THR A 2 -20.23 -10.94 -17.62
N THR A 3 -20.23 -11.65 -16.50
CA THR A 3 -20.99 -11.30 -15.30
C THR A 3 -20.50 -9.93 -14.84
N THR A 4 -21.29 -8.89 -15.05
CA THR A 4 -21.06 -7.61 -14.38
C THR A 4 -21.31 -7.84 -12.90
N ASN A 5 -20.24 -8.05 -12.13
CA ASN A 5 -20.30 -8.17 -10.68
C ASN A 5 -20.84 -6.85 -10.11
N SER A 6 -22.09 -6.85 -9.65
CA SER A 6 -22.77 -5.67 -9.10
C SER A 6 -22.18 -5.16 -7.79
N ASP A 7 -21.22 -5.89 -7.23
CA ASP A 7 -20.69 -5.67 -5.88
C ASP A 7 -19.40 -4.83 -5.87
N ILE A 8 -18.83 -4.52 -7.04
CA ILE A 8 -17.66 -3.63 -7.16
C ILE A 8 -18.13 -2.17 -7.07
N PRO A 9 -17.57 -1.34 -6.17
CA PRO A 9 -17.90 0.09 -6.09
C PRO A 9 -17.78 0.79 -7.45
N SER A 10 -18.75 1.65 -7.79
CA SER A 10 -18.81 2.32 -9.10
C SER A 10 -17.55 3.15 -9.43
N VAL A 11 -16.87 3.69 -8.41
CA VAL A 11 -15.58 4.37 -8.58
C VAL A 11 -14.49 3.41 -9.03
N LEU A 12 -14.44 2.20 -8.44
CA LEU A 12 -13.45 1.19 -8.76
C LEU A 12 -13.67 0.60 -10.14
N GLN A 13 -14.93 0.39 -10.55
CA GLN A 13 -15.26 -0.04 -11.92
C GLN A 13 -14.70 0.92 -12.99
N ARG A 14 -14.84 2.24 -12.78
CA ARG A 14 -14.28 3.25 -13.69
C ARG A 14 -12.76 3.23 -13.72
N ILE A 15 -12.14 3.13 -12.55
CA ILE A 15 -10.67 3.06 -12.44
C ILE A 15 -10.14 1.83 -13.17
N VAL A 16 -10.74 0.65 -12.95
CA VAL A 16 -10.36 -0.60 -13.62
C VAL A 16 -10.50 -0.46 -15.13
N ALA A 17 -11.58 0.14 -15.63
CA ALA A 17 -11.74 0.37 -17.07
C ALA A 17 -10.61 1.24 -17.66
N THR A 18 -10.21 2.29 -16.95
CA THR A 18 -9.06 3.13 -17.35
C THR A 18 -7.75 2.34 -17.34
N LYS A 19 -7.52 1.53 -16.29
CA LYS A 19 -6.32 0.68 -16.21
C LYS A 19 -6.21 -0.31 -17.37
N VAL A 20 -7.32 -0.84 -17.87
CA VAL A 20 -7.31 -1.75 -19.04
C VAL A 20 -6.71 -1.05 -20.26
N GLU A 21 -7.13 0.18 -20.54
CA GLU A 21 -6.60 0.96 -21.67
C GLU A 21 -5.14 1.37 -21.45
N GLU A 22 -4.77 1.74 -20.22
CA GLU A 22 -3.37 2.06 -19.89
C GLU A 22 -2.44 0.84 -20.05
N VAL A 23 -2.84 -0.33 -19.58
CA VAL A 23 -2.06 -1.58 -19.74
C VAL A 23 -1.92 -1.93 -21.21
N LYS A 24 -2.99 -1.79 -21.98
CA LYS A 24 -2.94 -2.01 -23.43
C LYS A 24 -1.93 -1.08 -24.11
N ALA A 25 -2.00 0.23 -23.84
CA ALA A 25 -1.06 1.19 -24.39
C ALA A 25 0.39 0.93 -23.94
N ALA A 26 0.58 0.51 -22.68
CA ALA A 26 1.91 0.16 -22.17
C ALA A 26 2.49 -1.07 -22.89
N ARG A 27 1.68 -2.10 -23.15
CA ARG A 27 2.06 -3.30 -23.91
C ARG A 27 2.42 -3.01 -25.37
N GLU A 28 1.82 -1.98 -25.97
CA GLU A 28 2.19 -1.52 -27.32
C GLU A 28 3.57 -0.83 -27.32
N ALA A 29 3.94 -0.15 -26.22
CA ALA A 29 5.24 0.50 -26.07
C ALA A 29 6.37 -0.47 -25.70
N LEU A 30 6.08 -1.47 -24.87
CA LEU A 30 7.01 -2.52 -24.48
C LEU A 30 6.24 -3.83 -24.32
N SER A 31 6.60 -4.86 -25.08
CA SER A 31 5.87 -6.13 -25.05
C SER A 31 6.01 -6.82 -23.68
N LEU A 32 5.04 -7.67 -23.32
CA LEU A 32 5.12 -8.46 -22.10
C LEU A 32 6.36 -9.38 -22.10
N GLU A 33 6.71 -9.95 -23.25
CA GLU A 33 7.89 -10.81 -23.41
C GLU A 33 9.19 -10.05 -23.13
N ASP A 34 9.34 -8.87 -23.72
CA ASP A 34 10.52 -8.02 -23.48
C ASP A 34 10.60 -7.56 -22.02
N LEU A 35 9.45 -7.26 -21.41
CA LEU A 35 9.37 -6.88 -20.01
C LEU A 35 9.79 -8.03 -19.08
N GLN A 36 9.32 -9.26 -19.37
CA GLN A 36 9.73 -10.47 -18.66
C GLN A 36 11.22 -10.75 -18.83
N ALA A 37 11.76 -10.58 -20.04
CA ALA A 37 13.19 -10.74 -20.31
C ALA A 37 14.04 -9.73 -19.52
N GLN A 38 13.58 -8.48 -19.39
CA GLN A 38 14.25 -7.48 -18.55
C GLN A 38 14.22 -7.85 -17.06
N VAL A 39 13.08 -8.33 -16.55
CA VAL A 39 12.98 -8.78 -15.15
C VAL A 39 13.88 -9.98 -14.88
N ALA A 40 13.92 -10.95 -15.79
CA ALA A 40 14.81 -12.12 -15.67
C ALA A 40 16.30 -11.76 -15.69
N ALA A 41 16.65 -10.61 -16.28
CA ALA A 41 18.02 -10.10 -16.34
C ALA A 41 18.36 -9.13 -15.19
N ASP A 42 17.39 -8.69 -14.38
CA ASP A 42 17.64 -7.80 -13.23
C ASP A 42 18.01 -8.63 -12.00
N ASP A 43 19.16 -8.30 -11.41
CA ASP A 43 19.74 -9.00 -10.27
C ASP A 43 19.63 -8.20 -8.96
N LYS A 44 18.89 -7.09 -8.96
CA LYS A 44 18.83 -6.21 -7.79
C LYS A 44 17.99 -6.85 -6.70
N PRO A 45 18.56 -7.09 -5.50
CA PRO A 45 17.81 -7.65 -4.40
C PRO A 45 16.67 -6.71 -3.99
N ARG A 46 15.49 -7.27 -3.70
CA ARG A 46 14.41 -6.52 -3.07
C ARG A 46 14.81 -6.14 -1.64
N ARG A 47 14.36 -4.97 -1.18
CA ARG A 47 14.70 -4.39 0.13
C ARG A 47 13.96 -5.07 1.28
N GLY A 48 12.88 -5.80 0.98
CA GLY A 48 12.05 -6.51 1.96
C GLY A 48 11.14 -5.56 2.72
N PHE A 49 9.98 -5.27 2.16
CA PHE A 49 8.99 -4.38 2.73
C PHE A 49 8.33 -4.99 3.98
N ALA A 50 7.87 -6.25 3.91
CA ALA A 50 7.29 -6.95 5.06
C ALA A 50 8.32 -7.14 6.18
N ALA A 51 9.58 -7.40 5.81
CA ALA A 51 10.68 -7.51 6.77
C ALA A 51 10.94 -6.18 7.49
N ALA A 52 10.93 -5.06 6.77
CA ALA A 52 11.08 -3.73 7.37
C ALA A 52 9.95 -3.41 8.36
N LEU A 53 8.70 -3.75 8.04
CA LEU A 53 7.57 -3.60 8.98
C LEU A 53 7.79 -4.41 10.26
N ARG A 54 8.15 -5.69 10.14
CA ARG A 54 8.43 -6.56 11.31
C ARG A 54 9.58 -6.01 12.16
N ALA A 55 10.67 -5.59 11.53
CA ALA A 55 11.82 -5.03 12.23
C ALA A 55 11.45 -3.75 12.99
N ALA A 56 10.53 -2.95 12.45
CA ALA A 56 10.09 -1.72 13.07
C ALA A 56 9.16 -1.95 14.27
N ALA A 57 8.28 -2.97 14.20
CA ALA A 57 7.47 -3.43 15.33
C ALA A 57 8.32 -3.82 16.56
N LEU A 58 9.49 -4.45 16.35
CA LEU A 58 10.39 -4.86 17.44
C LEU A 58 11.01 -3.69 18.19
N LYS A 59 11.20 -2.55 17.52
CA LYS A 59 11.84 -1.36 18.11
C LYS A 59 10.92 -0.60 19.06
N LYS A 60 9.63 -0.98 19.17
CA LYS A 60 8.57 -0.26 19.90
C LYS A 60 8.44 1.23 19.52
N THR A 61 9.07 1.64 18.44
CA THR A 61 8.93 2.98 17.85
C THR A 61 7.74 2.95 16.91
N VAL A 62 6.82 3.90 17.08
CA VAL A 62 5.70 4.09 16.17
C VAL A 62 6.24 4.20 14.75
N SER A 63 5.90 3.22 13.94
CA SER A 63 6.30 3.18 12.55
C SER A 63 5.17 3.78 11.75
N VAL A 64 5.34 5.03 11.29
CA VAL A 64 4.52 5.48 10.17
C VAL A 64 5.06 4.75 8.95
N SER A 65 4.40 3.64 8.68
CA SER A 65 4.91 2.57 7.83
C SER A 65 4.88 2.93 6.36
N LEU A 66 4.00 3.84 5.95
CA LEU A 66 3.79 4.13 4.55
C LEU A 66 3.38 5.57 4.34
N LEU A 67 4.29 6.36 3.76
CA LEU A 67 4.03 7.76 3.51
C LEU A 67 3.66 7.97 2.07
N ARG A 68 2.41 8.39 1.87
CA ARG A 68 1.82 8.53 0.55
C ARG A 68 2.32 9.81 -0.11
N LEU A 69 3.15 9.66 -1.13
CA LEU A 69 3.45 10.74 -2.07
C LEU A 69 2.20 10.96 -2.94
N LYS A 70 1.43 12.01 -2.64
CA LYS A 70 0.12 12.28 -3.25
C LYS A 70 -0.01 13.73 -3.68
N LYS A 71 0.04 13.98 -4.99
CA LYS A 71 -0.17 15.32 -5.56
C LYS A 71 -1.63 15.76 -5.49
N ALA A 72 -2.59 14.85 -5.68
CA ALA A 72 -4.01 15.15 -5.66
C ALA A 72 -4.88 13.98 -5.17
N SER A 73 -6.17 14.23 -4.94
CA SER A 73 -7.18 13.17 -4.79
C SER A 73 -8.48 13.52 -5.50
N PRO A 74 -9.31 12.52 -5.91
CA PRO A 74 -10.62 12.79 -6.48
C PRO A 74 -11.51 13.63 -5.57
N SER A 75 -11.34 13.44 -4.24
CA SER A 75 -12.11 14.13 -3.22
C SER A 75 -11.63 15.55 -2.86
N LYS A 76 -10.38 15.94 -3.19
CA LYS A 76 -9.78 17.20 -2.70
C LYS A 76 -9.05 18.03 -3.75
N GLY A 77 -8.92 17.56 -4.99
CA GLY A 77 -8.12 18.26 -6.01
C GLY A 77 -6.63 18.23 -5.68
N ILE A 78 -5.87 19.24 -6.12
CA ILE A 78 -4.42 19.36 -5.86
C ILE A 78 -4.18 19.62 -4.37
N ILE A 79 -3.36 18.77 -3.75
CA ILE A 79 -3.01 18.83 -2.32
C ILE A 79 -1.66 19.53 -2.11
N ASN A 80 -0.69 19.32 -3.02
CA ASN A 80 0.64 19.93 -2.94
C ASN A 80 1.12 20.45 -4.31
N HIS A 81 1.39 21.76 -4.40
CA HIS A 81 1.88 22.39 -5.61
C HIS A 81 3.41 22.25 -5.81
N ASN A 82 4.16 22.05 -4.72
CA ASN A 82 5.62 21.91 -4.68
C ASN A 82 6.04 20.44 -4.50
N PHE A 83 5.43 19.55 -5.27
CA PHE A 83 5.58 18.11 -5.09
C PHE A 83 6.92 17.60 -5.61
N THR A 84 7.83 17.25 -4.70
CA THR A 84 9.19 16.76 -5.00
C THR A 84 9.41 15.36 -4.42
N PRO A 85 9.11 14.28 -5.17
CA PRO A 85 9.16 12.89 -4.68
C PRO A 85 10.49 12.50 -4.03
N ALA A 86 11.60 12.84 -4.69
CA ALA A 86 12.95 12.54 -4.21
C ALA A 86 13.24 13.17 -2.85
N LEU A 87 12.97 14.47 -2.70
CA LEU A 87 13.18 15.20 -1.45
C LEU A 87 12.27 14.67 -0.34
N PHE A 88 11.01 14.38 -0.65
CA PHE A 88 10.07 13.88 0.35
C PHE A 88 10.43 12.48 0.83
N ALA A 89 10.89 11.59 -0.07
CA ALA A 89 11.40 10.28 0.29
C ALA A 89 12.56 10.38 1.29
N GLN A 90 13.53 11.27 1.03
CA GLN A 90 14.66 11.51 1.94
C GLN A 90 14.22 12.09 3.29
N GLN A 91 13.29 13.06 3.28
CA GLN A 91 12.76 13.65 4.51
C GLN A 91 12.03 12.63 5.37
N TYR A 92 11.27 11.72 4.75
CA TYR A 92 10.57 10.67 5.46
C TYR A 92 11.50 9.61 6.04
N GLU A 93 12.53 9.23 5.30
CA GLU A 93 13.60 8.35 5.80
C GLU A 93 14.30 8.96 7.02
N GLN A 94 14.70 10.24 6.94
CA GLN A 94 15.30 10.96 8.06
C GLN A 94 14.35 11.14 9.26
N ALA A 95 13.04 11.20 9.00
CA ALA A 95 12.01 11.29 10.02
C ALA A 95 11.64 9.95 10.66
N GLY A 96 12.24 8.84 10.21
CA GLY A 96 12.05 7.52 10.81
C GLY A 96 10.92 6.68 10.20
N ALA A 97 10.50 6.97 8.97
CA ALA A 97 9.58 6.11 8.25
C ALA A 97 10.18 4.71 8.00
N SER A 98 9.34 3.67 8.04
CA SER A 98 9.81 2.29 7.81
C SER A 98 9.76 1.89 6.34
N CYS A 99 8.73 2.32 5.62
CA CYS A 99 8.57 2.11 4.18
C CYS A 99 7.91 3.35 3.53
N LEU A 100 7.91 3.40 2.20
CA LEU A 100 7.25 4.45 1.42
C LEU A 100 6.08 3.88 0.62
N SER A 101 5.04 4.68 0.39
CA SER A 101 3.93 4.35 -0.51
C SER A 101 3.85 5.42 -1.59
N VAL A 102 3.99 5.04 -2.86
CA VAL A 102 3.98 6.02 -3.95
C VAL A 102 2.77 5.76 -4.82
N LEU A 103 1.92 6.78 -4.97
CA LEU A 103 0.82 6.72 -5.92
C LEU A 103 1.35 6.89 -7.34
N THR A 104 1.06 5.92 -8.20
CA THR A 104 1.43 5.96 -9.62
C THR A 104 0.25 6.17 -10.56
N ASP A 105 -0.99 6.06 -10.05
CA ASP A 105 -2.20 6.33 -10.83
C ASP A 105 -2.31 7.81 -11.22
N ARG A 106 -2.36 8.08 -12.53
CA ARG A 106 -2.37 9.43 -13.10
C ARG A 106 -3.74 10.10 -13.02
N ASP A 107 -4.77 9.43 -13.52
CA ASP A 107 -6.05 10.09 -13.81
C ASP A 107 -6.87 10.41 -12.55
N TYR A 108 -6.78 9.56 -11.52
CA TYR A 108 -7.57 9.73 -10.30
C TYR A 108 -6.75 10.33 -9.17
N PHE A 109 -5.45 10.01 -9.11
CA PHE A 109 -4.59 10.41 -8.01
C PHE A 109 -3.47 11.40 -8.37
N GLN A 110 -3.33 11.76 -9.65
CA GLN A 110 -2.24 12.59 -10.18
C GLN A 110 -0.85 12.09 -9.75
N GLY A 111 -0.74 10.77 -9.60
CA GLY A 111 0.51 10.04 -9.47
C GLY A 111 1.25 9.97 -10.80
N ASP A 112 2.44 9.39 -10.76
CA ASP A 112 3.22 9.09 -11.96
C ASP A 112 4.28 8.03 -11.62
N ASP A 113 4.53 7.11 -12.55
CA ASP A 113 5.57 6.08 -12.40
C ASP A 113 6.95 6.68 -12.09
N SER A 114 7.28 7.85 -12.64
CA SER A 114 8.55 8.55 -12.36
C SER A 114 8.71 8.96 -10.90
N TYR A 115 7.61 9.14 -10.15
CA TYR A 115 7.69 9.48 -8.73
C TYR A 115 8.21 8.29 -7.91
N LEU A 116 7.79 7.07 -8.27
CA LEU A 116 8.26 5.86 -7.63
C LEU A 116 9.74 5.64 -7.93
N ILE A 117 10.13 5.77 -9.21
CA ILE A 117 11.53 5.64 -9.63
C ILE A 117 12.42 6.67 -8.91
N GLN A 118 11.97 7.93 -8.82
CA GLN A 118 12.68 8.97 -8.06
C GLN A 118 12.85 8.60 -6.59
N ALA A 119 11.77 8.19 -5.91
CA ALA A 119 11.82 7.79 -4.51
C ALA A 119 12.72 6.55 -4.28
N ALA A 120 12.64 5.56 -5.17
CA ALA A 120 13.46 4.35 -5.12
C ALA A 120 14.95 4.68 -5.25
N ASN A 121 15.31 5.62 -6.12
CA ASN A 121 16.70 5.99 -6.34
C ASN A 121 17.30 6.88 -5.25
N THR A 122 16.49 7.51 -4.39
CA THR A 122 16.98 8.51 -3.40
C THR A 122 16.79 8.12 -1.94
N SER A 123 16.12 7.01 -1.65
CA SER A 123 15.86 6.49 -0.30
C SER A 123 16.22 5.01 -0.24
N SER A 124 16.71 4.54 0.91
CA SER A 124 16.96 3.11 1.17
C SER A 124 15.73 2.35 1.66
N LEU A 125 14.66 3.07 2.02
CA LEU A 125 13.40 2.46 2.46
C LEU A 125 12.76 1.58 1.38
N PRO A 126 12.11 0.45 1.75
CA PRO A 126 11.29 -0.32 0.84
C PRO A 126 10.08 0.49 0.34
N ILE A 127 9.65 0.25 -0.89
CA ILE A 127 8.61 1.05 -1.55
C ILE A 127 7.43 0.19 -2.03
N LEU A 128 6.23 0.58 -1.62
CA LEU A 128 4.96 0.12 -2.16
C LEU A 128 4.58 0.95 -3.40
N ARG A 129 4.35 0.29 -4.54
CA ARG A 129 3.60 0.88 -5.65
C ARG A 129 2.11 0.85 -5.31
N LYS A 130 1.56 2.02 -4.98
CA LYS A 130 0.12 2.17 -4.72
C LYS A 130 -0.57 2.53 -6.03
N ASP A 131 -1.10 1.51 -6.70
CA ASP A 131 -1.89 1.62 -7.93
C ASP A 131 -2.95 0.51 -7.93
N PHE A 132 -3.78 0.49 -8.97
CA PHE A 132 -4.81 -0.52 -9.20
C PHE A 132 -4.23 -1.62 -10.09
N MET A 133 -3.74 -2.68 -9.46
CA MET A 133 -3.18 -3.84 -10.16
C MET A 133 -4.31 -4.71 -10.70
N ILE A 134 -4.35 -4.86 -12.02
CA ILE A 134 -5.32 -5.68 -12.76
C ILE A 134 -4.65 -6.64 -13.76
N ASP A 135 -3.35 -6.54 -13.97
CA ASP A 135 -2.68 -7.34 -14.98
C ASP A 135 -1.23 -7.65 -14.59
N VAL A 136 -0.77 -8.86 -14.92
CA VAL A 136 0.60 -9.33 -14.64
C VAL A 136 1.68 -8.41 -15.22
N TYR A 137 1.37 -7.71 -16.32
CA TYR A 137 2.22 -6.69 -16.90
C TYR A 137 2.58 -5.62 -15.87
N GLN A 138 1.60 -5.15 -15.07
CA GLN A 138 1.85 -4.15 -14.04
C GLN A 138 2.74 -4.69 -12.92
N ILE A 139 2.73 -5.99 -12.62
CA ILE A 139 3.60 -6.59 -11.60
C ILE A 139 5.06 -6.55 -12.06
N TYR A 140 5.34 -7.03 -13.28
CA TYR A 140 6.68 -6.93 -13.86
C TYR A 140 7.14 -5.47 -14.02
N GLN A 141 6.24 -4.59 -14.42
CA GLN A 141 6.52 -3.15 -14.52
C GLN A 141 6.91 -2.57 -13.14
N SER A 142 6.17 -2.94 -12.09
CA SER A 142 6.45 -2.52 -10.71
C SER A 142 7.82 -2.99 -10.24
N TYR A 143 8.16 -4.24 -10.55
CA TYR A 143 9.47 -4.82 -10.23
C TYR A 143 10.61 -3.99 -10.80
N LEU A 144 10.56 -3.69 -12.11
CA LEU A 144 11.61 -2.92 -12.80
C LEU A 144 11.69 -1.45 -12.35
N MET A 145 10.56 -0.86 -11.91
CA MET A 145 10.56 0.47 -11.33
C MET A 145 11.25 0.54 -9.97
N GLY A 146 11.56 -0.61 -9.36
CA GLY A 146 12.16 -0.69 -8.02
C GLY A 146 11.14 -0.74 -6.89
N ALA A 147 9.88 -1.14 -7.17
CA ALA A 147 8.95 -1.45 -6.10
C ALA A 147 9.40 -2.73 -5.36
N ASP A 148 9.17 -2.74 -4.06
CA ASP A 148 9.37 -3.89 -3.17
C ASP A 148 8.03 -4.53 -2.78
N CYS A 149 6.95 -3.76 -2.89
CA CYS A 149 5.61 -4.19 -2.56
C CYS A 149 4.59 -3.66 -3.58
N ILE A 150 3.52 -4.43 -3.83
CA ILE A 150 2.36 -4.02 -4.63
C ILE A 150 1.08 -4.05 -3.80
N LEU A 151 0.05 -3.36 -4.29
CA LEU A 151 -1.29 -3.35 -3.72
C LEU A 151 -2.21 -4.30 -4.47
N LEU A 152 -2.88 -5.20 -3.75
CA LEU A 152 -4.03 -5.95 -4.26
C LEU A 152 -5.28 -5.54 -3.50
N ILE A 153 -6.32 -5.10 -4.21
CA ILE A 153 -7.56 -4.63 -3.60
C ILE A 153 -8.60 -5.74 -3.71
N MET A 154 -9.05 -6.27 -2.58
CA MET A 154 -10.01 -7.39 -2.57
C MET A 154 -11.40 -6.99 -3.06
N ALA A 155 -11.72 -5.70 -3.17
CA ALA A 155 -12.93 -5.26 -3.85
C ALA A 155 -12.94 -5.57 -5.38
N CYS A 156 -11.81 -6.03 -5.95
CA CYS A 156 -11.71 -6.53 -7.32
C CYS A 156 -12.01 -8.05 -7.43
N ASP A 157 -11.84 -8.60 -8.65
CA ASP A 157 -12.08 -10.01 -8.98
C ASP A 157 -11.06 -10.98 -8.35
N ASP A 158 -11.54 -12.08 -7.78
CA ASP A 158 -10.70 -13.03 -7.02
C ASP A 158 -9.69 -13.79 -7.89
N ALA A 159 -10.07 -14.16 -9.13
CA ALA A 159 -9.19 -14.94 -10.00
C ALA A 159 -7.98 -14.10 -10.43
N GLN A 160 -8.23 -12.84 -10.77
CA GLN A 160 -7.20 -11.86 -11.05
C GLN A 160 -6.29 -11.62 -9.84
N VAL A 161 -6.86 -11.40 -8.65
CA VAL A 161 -6.06 -11.21 -7.42
C VAL A 161 -5.15 -12.41 -7.13
N GLN A 162 -5.63 -13.64 -7.32
CA GLN A 162 -4.83 -14.84 -7.11
C GLN A 162 -3.63 -14.93 -8.06
N GLU A 163 -3.82 -14.64 -9.35
CA GLU A 163 -2.74 -14.64 -10.34
C GLU A 163 -1.67 -13.58 -10.02
N LEU A 164 -2.11 -12.36 -9.71
CA LEU A 164 -1.20 -11.26 -9.38
C LEU A 164 -0.47 -11.50 -8.06
N HIS A 165 -1.14 -12.10 -7.07
CA HIS A 165 -0.53 -12.52 -5.81
C HIS A 165 0.58 -13.54 -6.06
N ALA A 166 0.28 -14.63 -6.77
CA ALA A 166 1.24 -15.69 -7.04
C ALA A 166 2.49 -15.17 -7.76
N LEU A 167 2.32 -14.36 -8.80
CA LEU A 167 3.43 -13.76 -9.53
C LEU A 167 4.26 -12.81 -8.65
N SER A 168 3.60 -12.01 -7.81
CA SER A 168 4.32 -11.09 -6.90
C SER A 168 5.23 -11.86 -5.95
N ILE A 169 4.75 -12.97 -5.40
CA ILE A 169 5.54 -13.84 -4.52
C ILE A 169 6.68 -14.52 -5.28
N GLU A 170 6.43 -15.00 -6.51
CA GLU A 170 7.47 -15.60 -7.37
C GLU A 170 8.62 -14.63 -7.64
N LEU A 171 8.30 -13.34 -7.83
CA LEU A 171 9.30 -12.28 -8.01
C LEU A 171 9.93 -11.78 -6.69
N GLY A 172 9.57 -12.36 -5.55
CA GLY A 172 10.06 -11.96 -4.24
C GLY A 172 9.56 -10.59 -3.77
N MET A 173 8.45 -10.10 -4.33
CA MET A 173 7.79 -8.88 -3.90
C MET A 173 6.80 -9.15 -2.77
N ASP A 174 6.66 -8.19 -1.85
CA ASP A 174 5.63 -8.23 -0.82
C ASP A 174 4.28 -7.78 -1.36
N VAL A 175 3.19 -8.19 -0.71
CA VAL A 175 1.83 -7.88 -1.16
C VAL A 175 1.03 -7.26 -0.02
N LEU A 176 0.62 -6.01 -0.21
CA LEU A 176 -0.38 -5.36 0.62
C LEU A 176 -1.78 -5.71 0.10
N ILE A 177 -2.47 -6.58 0.82
CA ILE A 177 -3.82 -7.06 0.52
C ILE A 177 -4.81 -6.13 1.23
N GLU A 178 -5.41 -5.22 0.49
CA GLU A 178 -6.34 -4.21 0.99
C GLU A 178 -7.77 -4.76 1.06
N VAL A 179 -8.39 -4.63 2.24
CA VAL A 179 -9.78 -5.02 2.54
C VAL A 179 -10.52 -3.90 3.24
N HIS A 180 -11.84 -3.85 3.02
CA HIS A 180 -12.77 -2.88 3.63
C HIS A 180 -13.85 -3.58 4.44
N THR A 181 -14.19 -4.81 4.08
CA THR A 181 -15.32 -5.54 4.66
C THR A 181 -14.92 -6.92 5.16
N LYS A 182 -15.76 -7.49 6.04
CA LYS A 182 -15.60 -8.88 6.49
C LYS A 182 -15.65 -9.89 5.35
N SER A 183 -16.40 -9.59 4.29
CA SER A 183 -16.50 -10.45 3.09
C SER A 183 -15.19 -10.44 2.32
N GLU A 184 -14.61 -9.26 2.08
CA GLU A 184 -13.28 -9.10 1.49
C GLU A 184 -12.20 -9.79 2.31
N LEU A 185 -12.21 -9.64 3.65
CA LEU A 185 -11.26 -10.32 4.53
C LEU A 185 -11.34 -11.84 4.40
N LYS A 186 -12.55 -12.42 4.33
CA LYS A 186 -12.70 -13.88 4.14
C LYS A 186 -12.12 -14.36 2.82
N ARG A 187 -12.26 -13.56 1.75
CA ARG A 187 -11.66 -13.86 0.44
C ARG A 187 -10.14 -13.70 0.46
N ALA A 188 -9.62 -12.65 1.12
CA ALA A 188 -8.19 -12.45 1.33
C ALA A 188 -7.53 -13.64 2.04
N LEU A 189 -8.23 -14.22 3.03
CA LEU A 189 -7.77 -15.40 3.78
C LEU A 189 -7.73 -16.69 2.95
N GLN A 190 -8.30 -16.72 1.74
CA GLN A 190 -8.17 -17.85 0.81
C GLN A 190 -6.90 -17.77 -0.04
N LEU A 191 -6.18 -16.63 -0.04
CA LEU A 191 -4.90 -16.53 -0.72
C LEU A 191 -3.86 -17.42 -0.04
N PRO A 192 -2.90 -17.98 -0.79
CA PRO A 192 -1.82 -18.76 -0.20
C PRO A 192 -1.11 -18.01 0.91
N SER A 193 -0.95 -18.67 2.06
CA SER A 193 -0.22 -18.11 3.20
C SER A 193 1.25 -17.91 2.82
N SER A 194 1.78 -16.71 3.08
CA SER A 194 3.15 -16.34 2.75
C SER A 194 3.66 -15.29 3.73
N ALA A 195 4.97 -15.34 4.03
CA ALA A 195 5.63 -14.32 4.85
C ALA A 195 5.63 -12.92 4.21
N HIS A 196 5.33 -12.85 2.91
CA HIS A 196 5.20 -11.65 2.11
C HIS A 196 3.81 -10.99 2.19
N ASN A 197 2.82 -11.67 2.80
CA ASN A 197 1.46 -11.14 2.93
C ASN A 197 1.38 -10.08 4.03
N ILE A 198 0.79 -8.95 3.68
CA ILE A 198 0.48 -7.83 4.57
C ILE A 198 -1.00 -7.52 4.42
N TYR A 199 -1.74 -7.49 5.53
CA TYR A 199 -3.18 -7.23 5.51
C TYR A 199 -3.44 -5.74 5.78
N GLY A 200 -3.81 -5.01 4.72
CA GLY A 200 -4.21 -3.61 4.79
C GLY A 200 -5.71 -3.51 5.08
N ILE A 201 -6.10 -2.90 6.20
CA ILE A 201 -7.52 -2.61 6.49
C ILE A 201 -7.75 -1.13 6.24
N ASN A 202 -8.53 -0.82 5.21
CA ASN A 202 -8.82 0.54 4.82
C ASN A 202 -10.13 1.01 5.46
N ASN A 203 -10.02 1.97 6.38
CA ASN A 203 -11.13 2.52 7.13
C ASN A 203 -12.08 3.40 6.29
N ARG A 204 -11.76 3.65 5.02
CA ARG A 204 -12.58 4.45 4.11
C ARG A 204 -13.49 3.57 3.27
N ASP A 205 -14.79 3.77 3.39
CA ASP A 205 -15.76 3.12 2.51
C ASP A 205 -15.61 3.64 1.06
N LEU A 206 -15.53 2.75 0.08
CA LEU A 206 -15.34 3.12 -1.34
C LEU A 206 -16.62 3.62 -2.04
N ASN A 207 -17.79 3.41 -1.44
CA ASN A 207 -19.09 3.87 -1.93
C ASN A 207 -19.47 5.22 -1.32
N THR A 208 -19.29 5.40 -0.01
CA THR A 208 -19.69 6.63 0.70
C THR A 208 -18.54 7.60 0.96
N PHE A 209 -17.29 7.12 0.94
CA PHE A 209 -16.08 7.84 1.37
C PHE A 209 -16.01 8.20 2.86
N ASP A 210 -16.98 7.74 3.65
CA ASP A 210 -16.94 7.85 5.11
C ASP A 210 -15.73 7.09 5.65
N VAL A 211 -15.22 7.55 6.79
CA VAL A 211 -14.04 6.97 7.42
C VAL A 211 -14.37 6.59 8.85
N ASP A 212 -14.15 5.31 9.18
CA ASP A 212 -14.40 4.79 10.53
C ASP A 212 -13.26 3.85 10.96
N LEU A 213 -12.50 4.28 11.98
CA LEU A 213 -11.41 3.51 12.57
C LEU A 213 -11.89 2.20 13.22
N GLN A 214 -13.17 2.10 13.59
CA GLN A 214 -13.76 0.87 14.12
C GLN A 214 -13.66 -0.29 13.12
N THR A 215 -13.63 0.00 11.81
CA THR A 215 -13.43 -0.99 10.75
C THR A 215 -12.17 -1.83 10.97
N THR A 216 -11.04 -1.17 11.26
CA THR A 216 -9.78 -1.88 11.57
C THR A 216 -9.91 -2.71 12.85
N LEU A 217 -10.50 -2.15 13.91
CA LEU A 217 -10.63 -2.81 15.20
C LEU A 217 -11.47 -4.10 15.09
N ASP A 218 -12.57 -4.05 14.34
CA ASP A 218 -13.47 -5.18 14.14
C ASP A 218 -12.82 -6.28 13.28
N LEU A 219 -12.17 -5.90 12.18
CA LEU A 219 -11.57 -6.85 11.24
C LEU A 219 -10.27 -7.47 11.76
N LYS A 220 -9.49 -6.76 12.58
CA LYS A 220 -8.27 -7.27 13.21
C LYS A 220 -8.53 -8.57 13.98
N ASN A 221 -9.61 -8.62 14.77
CA ASN A 221 -9.89 -9.77 15.62
C ASN A 221 -10.17 -11.01 14.79
N ILE A 222 -10.98 -10.87 13.74
CA ILE A 222 -11.29 -11.95 12.80
C ILE A 222 -10.01 -12.45 12.11
N LEU A 223 -9.13 -11.53 11.71
CA LEU A 223 -7.86 -11.86 11.06
C LEU A 223 -6.92 -12.62 12.00
N ASN A 224 -6.77 -12.16 13.24
CA ASN A 224 -5.93 -12.83 14.23
C ASN A 224 -6.47 -14.22 14.57
N ASP A 225 -7.78 -14.36 14.76
CA ASP A 225 -8.39 -15.66 15.06
C ASP A 225 -8.21 -16.65 13.89
N ALA A 226 -8.36 -16.17 12.64
CA ALA A 226 -8.23 -17.01 11.46
C ALA A 226 -6.78 -17.46 11.18
N LEU A 227 -5.80 -16.64 11.56
CA LEU A 227 -4.38 -16.91 11.36
C LEU A 227 -3.67 -17.41 12.62
N ALA A 228 -4.37 -17.53 13.75
CA ALA A 228 -3.87 -18.15 14.95
C ALA A 228 -3.66 -19.65 14.70
N THR A 229 -2.40 -20.05 14.55
CA THR A 229 -2.01 -21.47 14.50
C THR A 229 -1.00 -21.76 15.61
N ASP A 230 -1.02 -22.98 16.15
CA ASP A 230 -0.05 -23.43 17.17
C ASP A 230 1.41 -23.37 16.68
N SER A 231 1.61 -23.28 15.36
CA SER A 231 2.89 -23.19 14.68
C SER A 231 3.16 -21.82 14.04
N ALA A 232 2.38 -20.78 14.36
CA ALA A 232 2.57 -19.47 13.77
C ALA A 232 3.92 -18.87 14.21
N GLU A 233 4.95 -19.02 13.38
CA GLU A 233 6.29 -18.48 13.65
C GLU A 233 6.27 -16.94 13.70
N GLN A 234 5.27 -16.29 13.08
CA GLN A 234 5.17 -14.84 12.98
C GLN A 234 3.72 -14.36 13.08
N LYS A 235 3.50 -13.28 13.86
CA LYS A 235 2.21 -12.59 13.94
C LYS A 235 1.84 -12.00 12.57
N PRO A 236 0.54 -11.99 12.18
CA PRO A 236 0.10 -11.31 10.96
C PRO A 236 0.51 -9.85 10.94
N LEU A 237 0.99 -9.37 9.78
CA LEU A 237 1.25 -7.95 9.56
C LEU A 237 -0.07 -7.25 9.21
N ILE A 238 -0.52 -6.39 10.11
CA ILE A 238 -1.76 -5.60 9.94
C ILE A 238 -1.37 -4.14 9.76
N VAL A 239 -1.80 -3.54 8.65
CA VAL A 239 -1.63 -2.11 8.37
C VAL A 239 -3.01 -1.46 8.38
N THR A 240 -3.23 -0.46 9.24
CA THR A 240 -4.44 0.36 9.17
C THR A 240 -4.25 1.50 8.18
N GLU A 241 -5.25 1.74 7.33
CA GLU A 241 -5.22 2.80 6.32
C GLU A 241 -6.42 3.74 6.46
N SER A 242 -6.20 5.02 6.13
CA SER A 242 -7.20 6.09 6.22
C SER A 242 -7.65 6.43 7.65
N GLY A 243 -7.95 7.70 7.91
CA GLY A 243 -8.55 8.16 9.17
C GLY A 243 -7.59 8.45 10.31
N ILE A 244 -6.29 8.17 10.15
CA ILE A 244 -5.28 8.50 11.16
C ILE A 244 -4.82 9.95 10.96
N HIS A 245 -5.20 10.82 11.89
CA HIS A 245 -4.99 12.27 11.79
C HIS A 245 -4.22 12.88 12.96
N SER A 246 -4.16 12.17 14.09
CA SER A 246 -3.62 12.67 15.34
C SER A 246 -2.80 11.60 16.07
N SER A 247 -2.05 12.03 17.09
CA SER A 247 -1.36 11.12 18.00
C SER A 247 -2.35 10.26 18.78
N ASP A 248 -3.53 10.80 19.13
CA ASP A 248 -4.62 10.06 19.77
C ASP A 248 -5.11 8.87 18.92
N ASP A 249 -5.27 9.06 17.60
CA ASP A 249 -5.66 7.98 16.68
C ASP A 249 -4.61 6.87 16.64
N ILE A 250 -3.33 7.25 16.70
CA ILE A 250 -2.23 6.29 16.76
C ILE A 250 -2.24 5.56 18.10
N CYS A 251 -2.39 6.27 19.22
CA CYS A 251 -2.47 5.69 20.56
C CYS A 251 -3.63 4.69 20.67
N LEU A 252 -4.80 5.03 20.12
CA LEU A 252 -5.95 4.13 20.03
C LEU A 252 -5.57 2.81 19.35
N MET A 253 -4.93 2.88 18.17
CA MET A 253 -4.54 1.69 17.42
C MET A 253 -3.45 0.88 18.12
N LEU A 254 -2.46 1.54 18.71
CA LEU A 254 -1.40 0.90 19.48
C LEU A 254 -1.95 0.16 20.71
N SER A 255 -2.90 0.77 21.43
CA SER A 255 -3.58 0.15 22.56
C SER A 255 -4.40 -1.09 22.16
N ASN A 256 -4.69 -1.21 20.86
CA ASN A 256 -5.32 -2.36 20.22
C ASN A 256 -4.31 -3.16 19.37
N ASP A 257 -3.02 -3.22 19.74
CA ASP A 257 -1.93 -3.97 19.07
C ASP A 257 -1.79 -3.78 17.55
N ILE A 258 -2.21 -2.64 17.01
CA ILE A 258 -2.00 -2.28 15.60
C ILE A 258 -0.82 -1.34 15.54
N GLN A 259 0.27 -1.81 14.94
CA GLN A 259 1.58 -1.14 14.99
C GLN A 259 2.00 -0.50 13.67
N HIS A 260 1.23 -0.72 12.59
CA HIS A 260 1.57 -0.24 11.27
C HIS A 260 0.47 0.60 10.68
N PHE A 261 0.87 1.73 10.11
CA PHE A 261 -0.04 2.77 9.67
C PHE A 261 0.33 3.23 8.25
N LEU A 262 -0.66 3.31 7.36
CA LEU A 262 -0.53 4.00 6.08
C LEU A 262 -1.16 5.39 6.19
N ILE A 263 -0.30 6.42 6.23
CA ILE A 263 -0.71 7.81 6.47
C ILE A 263 -0.13 8.69 5.36
N GLY A 264 -0.92 9.61 4.81
CA GLY A 264 -0.41 10.44 3.72
C GLY A 264 -1.03 11.81 3.60
N GLU A 265 -2.36 11.89 3.60
CA GLU A 265 -3.06 13.12 3.22
C GLU A 265 -2.65 14.34 4.06
N GLN A 266 -2.44 14.16 5.36
CA GLN A 266 -2.07 15.26 6.26
C GLN A 266 -0.68 15.81 5.99
N PHE A 267 0.28 14.97 5.60
CA PHE A 267 1.67 15.38 5.39
C PHE A 267 1.85 16.11 4.07
N MET A 268 0.97 15.86 3.09
CA MET A 268 1.03 16.54 1.80
C MET A 268 0.49 17.98 1.84
N LYS A 269 -0.14 18.40 2.94
CA LYS A 269 -0.64 19.78 3.14
C LYS A 269 0.46 20.79 3.55
N THR A 270 1.70 20.33 3.66
CA THR A 270 2.86 21.10 4.12
C THR A 270 4.04 20.88 3.18
N ASP A 271 4.92 21.88 3.08
CA ASP A 271 6.18 21.81 2.32
C ASP A 271 7.28 21.03 3.06
N HIS A 272 7.03 20.64 4.32
CA HIS A 272 7.97 19.92 5.19
C HIS A 272 7.34 18.64 5.75
N PRO A 273 6.98 17.66 4.90
CA PRO A 273 6.31 16.44 5.32
C PRO A 273 7.10 15.62 6.36
N GLY A 274 8.44 15.62 6.30
CA GLY A 274 9.26 14.95 7.32
C GLY A 274 9.13 15.55 8.72
N GLN A 275 9.04 16.89 8.83
CA GLN A 275 8.84 17.57 10.12
C GLN A 275 7.44 17.30 10.69
N ALA A 276 6.44 17.27 9.82
CA ALA A 276 5.07 16.93 10.20
C ALA A 276 4.97 15.48 10.73
N LEU A 277 5.70 14.55 10.12
CA LEU A 277 5.84 13.19 10.62
C LEU A 277 6.52 13.15 12.00
N GLN A 278 7.67 13.82 12.15
CA GLN A 278 8.38 13.87 13.45
C GLN A 278 7.49 14.42 14.56
N SER A 279 6.69 15.45 14.26
CA SER A 279 5.76 16.07 15.22
C SER A 279 4.65 15.10 15.64
N LEU A 280 4.07 14.36 14.69
CA LEU A 280 3.07 13.33 14.98
C LEU A 280 3.64 12.22 15.86
N LEU A 281 4.84 11.74 15.53
CA LEU A 281 5.54 10.69 16.28
C LEU A 281 5.92 11.15 17.70
N ALA A 282 6.38 12.39 17.84
CA ALA A 282 6.73 12.97 19.14
C ALA A 282 5.51 13.10 20.06
N GLY A 283 4.33 13.44 19.51
CA GLY A 283 3.09 13.47 20.28
C GLY A 283 2.75 12.11 20.90
N VAL A 284 2.93 11.01 20.15
CA VAL A 284 2.66 9.66 20.67
C VAL A 284 3.61 9.28 21.81
N ALA A 285 4.86 9.72 21.76
CA ALA A 285 5.84 9.46 22.82
C ALA A 285 5.59 10.29 24.09
N ALA A 286 4.83 11.38 24.01
CA ALA A 286 4.48 12.21 25.16
C ALA A 286 3.27 11.66 25.94
N ASP A 287 2.42 10.87 25.28
CA ASP A 287 1.16 10.34 25.82
C ASP A 287 1.26 8.88 26.33
N GLY A 288 2.42 8.23 26.18
CA GLY A 288 2.69 6.83 26.59
C GLY A 288 3.67 6.71 27.76
#